data_AF-A0A0Q5VX79-F1
#
_entry.id   AF-A0A0Q5VX79-F1
#
_cell.length_a   1.000
_cell.length_b   1.000
_cell.length_c   1.000
_cell.angle_alpha   90.00
_cell.angle_beta   90.00
_cell.angle_gamma   90.00
#
_symmetry.space_group_name_H-M   'P 1'
#
loop_
_entity.id
_entity.type
_entity.pdbx_description
1 polymer ?
#
loop_
_entity_poly.entity_id
_entity_poly.type
_entity_poly.pdbx_seq_one_letter_code
_entity_poly.pdbx_strand_id
1 'polypeptide(L)'
;MLTFAAEGNGQGRLEINGQTQPVTYELIVAREEDESRQVRIKLSAPRDWLLNQGFKGEATLVRANGDRIPVRRDGGLDVEDAVSVTLEGYDDTRSDASDVAEAYPELKH
;
A
#
# COMPACT_ATOMS: atom_id res chain seq x y z
N MET A 1 -11.29 -12.37 15.64
CA MET A 1 -10.08 -11.72 16.19
C MET A 1 -9.03 -11.70 15.08
N LEU A 2 -8.63 -10.52 14.57
CA LEU A 2 -7.66 -10.45 13.46
C LEU A 2 -6.28 -10.85 13.98
N THR A 3 -5.70 -11.90 13.42
CA THR A 3 -4.33 -12.32 13.77
C THR A 3 -3.38 -11.82 12.70
N PHE A 4 -2.40 -11.00 13.06
CA PHE A 4 -1.35 -10.57 12.14
C PHE A 4 -0.51 -11.81 11.77
N ALA A 5 -0.50 -12.16 10.48
CA ALA A 5 0.14 -13.37 9.98
C ALA A 5 1.58 -13.10 9.50
N ALA A 6 1.82 -11.95 8.88
CA ALA A 6 3.14 -11.53 8.40
C ALA A 6 3.19 -10.01 8.18
N GLU A 7 4.38 -9.44 8.33
CA GLU A 7 4.70 -8.07 7.95
C GLU A 7 5.90 -8.07 7.01
N GLY A 8 5.94 -7.11 6.08
CA GLY A 8 7.08 -6.93 5.19
C GLY A 8 7.20 -5.49 4.75
N ASN A 9 8.38 -5.09 4.32
CA ASN A 9 8.66 -3.75 3.85
C ASN A 9 9.23 -3.82 2.44
N GLY A 10 8.67 -3.00 1.56
CA GLY A 10 9.01 -2.95 0.15
C GLY A 10 9.30 -1.52 -0.30
N GLN A 11 10.00 -1.40 -1.42
CA GLN A 11 10.21 -0.13 -2.09
C GLN A 11 9.40 -0.11 -3.39
N GLY A 12 8.73 1.01 -3.63
CA GLY A 12 7.89 1.20 -4.80
C GLY A 12 7.96 2.61 -5.33
N ARG A 13 7.12 2.91 -6.30
CA ARG A 13 6.93 4.23 -6.87
C ARG A 13 5.46 4.57 -6.85
N LEU A 14 5.11 5.68 -6.24
CA LEU A 14 3.76 6.19 -6.25
C LEU A 14 3.53 6.95 -7.55
N GLU A 15 2.56 6.52 -8.34
CA GLU A 15 2.16 7.11 -9.61
C GLU A 15 0.87 7.93 -9.44
N ILE A 16 0.93 9.22 -9.80
CA ILE A 16 -0.21 10.15 -9.77
C ILE A 16 -0.12 11.04 -11.01
N ASN A 17 -1.18 11.07 -11.83
CA ASN A 17 -1.22 11.88 -13.07
C ASN A 17 0.01 11.68 -13.99
N GLY A 18 0.57 10.47 -14.03
CA GLY A 18 1.76 10.14 -14.83
C GLY A 18 3.10 10.61 -14.23
N GLN A 19 3.10 11.13 -13.01
CA GLN A 19 4.31 11.45 -12.25
C GLN A 19 4.57 10.36 -11.23
N THR A 20 5.84 9.96 -11.08
CA THR A 20 6.23 8.88 -10.18
C THR A 20 7.18 9.38 -9.09
N GLN A 21 6.95 8.96 -7.85
CA GLN A 21 7.81 9.27 -6.71
C GLN A 21 8.27 7.99 -6.02
N PRO A 22 9.58 7.80 -5.78
CA PRO A 22 10.04 6.67 -4.98
C PRO A 22 9.53 6.79 -3.55
N VAL A 23 8.88 5.73 -3.07
CA VAL A 23 8.29 5.62 -1.73
C VAL A 23 8.60 4.26 -1.14
N THR A 24 8.63 4.18 0.19
CA THR A 24 8.71 2.89 0.90
C THR A 24 7.31 2.55 1.41
N TYR A 25 6.93 1.29 1.32
CA TYR A 25 5.65 0.78 1.78
C TYR A 25 5.85 -0.42 2.69
N GLU A 26 4.87 -0.63 3.56
CA GLU A 26 4.74 -1.72 4.50
C GLU A 26 3.54 -2.57 4.10
N LEU A 27 3.74 -3.88 4.08
CA LEU A 27 2.74 -4.90 3.80
C LEU A 27 2.40 -5.57 5.11
N ILE A 28 1.12 -5.64 5.43
CA ILE A 28 0.61 -6.24 6.66
C ILE A 28 -0.43 -7.28 6.23
N VAL A 29 -0.12 -8.55 6.44
CA VAL A 29 -1.04 -9.65 6.17
C VAL A 29 -1.83 -9.92 7.45
N ALA A 30 -3.12 -9.65 7.42
CA ALA A 30 -4.05 -10.06 8.46
C ALA A 30 -4.75 -11.36 8.02
N ARG A 31 -4.74 -12.37 8.90
CA ARG A 31 -5.53 -13.59 8.72
C ARG A 31 -6.80 -13.50 9.55
N GLU A 32 -7.93 -13.73 8.90
CA GLU A 32 -9.24 -13.88 9.53
C GLU A 32 -9.49 -15.34 9.93
N GLU A 33 -10.48 -15.55 10.81
CA GLU A 33 -10.83 -16.88 11.30
C GLU A 33 -11.37 -17.77 10.17
N ASP A 34 -11.98 -17.17 9.14
CA ASP A 34 -12.47 -17.82 7.92
C ASP A 34 -11.37 -18.18 6.91
N GLU A 35 -10.10 -18.20 7.33
CA GLU A 35 -8.91 -18.42 6.50
C GLU A 35 -8.65 -17.36 5.41
N SER A 36 -9.54 -16.38 5.26
CA SER A 36 -9.36 -15.19 4.45
C SER A 36 -8.10 -14.43 4.88
N ARG A 37 -7.25 -14.11 3.90
CA ARG A 37 -6.05 -13.29 4.11
C ARG A 37 -6.28 -11.92 3.49
N GLN A 38 -6.23 -10.89 4.33
CA GLN A 38 -6.29 -9.52 3.88
C GLN A 38 -4.88 -8.92 3.90
N VAL A 39 -4.37 -8.53 2.73
CA VAL A 39 -3.11 -7.79 2.62
C VAL A 39 -3.42 -6.30 2.67
N ARG A 40 -2.96 -5.65 3.73
CA ARG A 40 -3.04 -4.19 3.88
C ARG A 40 -1.69 -3.61 3.53
N ILE A 41 -1.70 -2.57 2.70
CA ILE A 41 -0.50 -1.87 2.28
C ILE A 41 -0.55 -0.48 2.86
N LYS A 42 0.49 -0.09 3.59
CA LYS A 42 0.63 1.24 4.17
C LYS A 42 1.88 1.88 3.63
N LEU A 43 1.79 3.12 3.19
CA LEU A 43 2.97 3.83 2.72
C LEU A 43 2.89 5.30 3.09
N SER A 44 4.06 5.90 3.32
CA SER A 44 4.16 7.32 3.62
C SER A 44 4.67 8.05 2.39
N ALA A 45 3.89 9.02 1.91
CA ALA A 45 4.26 9.90 0.82
C ALA A 45 4.29 11.36 1.29
N PRO A 46 5.22 12.19 0.77
CA PRO A 46 5.28 13.60 1.12
C PRO A 46 4.00 14.33 0.65
N ARG A 47 3.33 15.02 1.58
CA ARG A 47 2.08 15.73 1.32
C ARG A 47 2.23 16.75 0.21
N ASP A 48 3.29 17.55 0.25
CA ASP A 48 3.57 18.57 -0.75
C ASP A 48 3.69 17.99 -2.15
N TRP A 49 4.28 16.79 -2.28
CA TRP A 49 4.34 16.11 -3.57
C TRP A 49 2.94 15.67 -4.02
N LEU A 50 2.15 15.03 -3.14
CA LEU A 50 0.77 14.62 -3.44
C LEU A 50 -0.08 15.82 -3.91
N LEU A 51 -0.03 16.93 -3.17
CA LEU A 51 -0.74 18.16 -3.49
C LEU A 51 -0.25 18.76 -4.82
N ASN A 52 1.06 18.78 -5.04
CA ASN A 52 1.66 19.28 -6.27
C ASN A 52 1.28 18.42 -7.49
N GLN A 53 1.09 17.11 -7.32
CA GLN A 53 0.60 16.22 -8.37
C GLN A 53 -0.93 16.27 -8.56
N GLY A 54 -1.65 17.03 -7.74
CA GLY A 54 -3.11 17.07 -7.77
C GLY A 54 -3.76 15.76 -7.32
N PHE A 55 -3.19 15.08 -6.32
CA PHE A 55 -3.78 13.89 -5.70
C PHE A 55 -5.18 14.21 -5.17
N LYS A 56 -6.17 13.40 -5.57
CA LYS A 56 -7.59 13.60 -5.22
C LYS A 56 -8.14 12.59 -4.21
N GLY A 57 -7.27 11.79 -3.60
CA GLY A 57 -7.67 10.70 -2.69
C GLY A 57 -7.28 9.30 -3.19
N GLU A 58 -6.90 9.19 -4.47
CA GLU A 58 -6.52 7.94 -5.12
C GLU A 58 -5.17 8.09 -5.83
N ALA A 59 -4.31 7.08 -5.70
CA ALA A 59 -3.03 6.97 -6.37
C ALA A 59 -2.75 5.51 -6.71
N THR A 60 -1.77 5.27 -7.59
CA THR A 60 -1.35 3.91 -7.93
C THR A 60 0.06 3.66 -7.40
N LEU A 61 0.21 2.72 -6.47
CA LEU A 61 1.52 2.25 -6.05
C LEU A 61 2.04 1.23 -7.07
N VAL A 62 3.15 1.54 -7.72
CA VAL A 62 3.88 0.63 -8.58
C VAL A 62 5.02 0.01 -7.79
N ARG A 63 4.92 -1.29 -7.48
CA ARG A 63 5.93 -2.04 -6.74
C ARG A 63 7.15 -2.33 -7.61
N ALA A 64 8.28 -2.67 -6.98
CA ALA A 64 9.50 -3.03 -7.70
C ALA A 64 9.31 -4.24 -8.65
N ASN A 65 8.40 -5.16 -8.30
CA ASN A 65 8.05 -6.32 -9.12
C ASN A 65 7.18 -5.98 -10.35
N GLY A 66 6.83 -4.69 -10.55
CA GLY A 66 5.98 -4.21 -11.66
C GLY A 66 4.48 -4.27 -11.38
N ASP A 67 4.10 -4.81 -10.23
CA ASP A 67 2.72 -4.90 -9.79
C ASP A 67 2.18 -3.52 -9.38
N ARG A 68 0.90 -3.27 -9.68
CA ARG A 68 0.25 -1.96 -9.52
C ARG A 68 -0.93 -2.09 -8.59
N ILE A 69 -0.85 -1.42 -7.44
CA ILE A 69 -1.88 -1.48 -6.42
C ILE A 69 -2.51 -0.10 -6.27
N PRO A 70 -3.85 0.00 -6.41
CA PRO A 70 -4.55 1.23 -6.10
C PRO A 70 -4.46 1.49 -4.60
N VAL A 71 -3.85 2.61 -4.23
CA VAL A 71 -3.78 3.09 -2.85
C VAL A 71 -4.69 4.29 -2.71
N ARG A 72 -5.46 4.32 -1.62
CA ARG A 72 -6.36 5.41 -1.31
C ARG A 72 -6.13 5.86 0.12
N ARG A 73 -6.62 7.03 0.47
CA ARG A 73 -6.61 7.46 1.85
C ARG A 73 -8.02 7.31 2.42
N ASP A 74 -8.16 6.53 3.49
CA ASP A 74 -9.38 6.53 4.29
C ASP A 74 -9.31 7.73 5.26
N GLY A 75 -9.71 8.90 4.75
CA GLY A 75 -9.57 10.17 5.44
C GLY A 75 -9.12 11.27 4.49
N GLY A 76 -9.81 12.41 4.48
CA GLY A 76 -9.47 13.55 3.63
C GLY A 76 -8.04 14.05 3.88
N LEU A 77 -7.38 14.56 2.85
CA LEU A 77 -6.16 15.36 3.01
C LEU A 77 -6.52 16.71 3.60
N ASP A 78 -6.12 16.94 4.85
CA ASP A 78 -6.21 18.24 5.46
C ASP A 78 -4.85 18.96 5.43
N VAL A 79 -4.85 20.29 5.43
CA VAL A 79 -3.62 21.10 5.38
C VAL A 79 -2.96 21.13 6.77
N GLU A 80 -3.67 20.67 7.80
CA GLU A 80 -3.15 20.42 9.15
C GLU A 80 -2.43 19.06 9.29
N ASP A 81 -2.48 18.20 8.26
CA ASP A 81 -1.84 16.89 8.30
C ASP A 81 -0.31 16.98 8.32
N ALA A 82 0.33 15.96 8.87
CA ALA A 82 1.78 15.88 8.98
C ALA A 82 2.46 16.04 7.60
N VAL A 83 3.75 16.41 7.63
CA VAL A 83 4.60 16.56 6.44
C VAL A 83 4.58 15.29 5.56
N SER A 84 4.29 14.14 6.15
CA SER A 84 4.10 12.86 5.47
C SER A 84 2.66 12.37 5.66
N VAL A 85 2.03 12.01 4.55
CA VAL A 85 0.67 11.47 4.50
C VAL A 85 0.75 9.97 4.32
N THR A 86 0.01 9.24 5.14
CA THR A 86 -0.12 7.79 5.01
C THR A 86 -1.23 7.45 4.02
N LEU A 87 -0.90 6.68 2.99
CA LEU A 87 -1.84 6.09 2.05
C LEU A 87 -2.01 4.61 2.37
N GLU A 88 -3.23 4.11 2.21
CA GLU A 88 -3.60 2.74 2.51
C GLU A 88 -4.17 2.05 1.26
N GLY A 89 -3.50 1.00 0.82
CA GLY A 89 -3.96 0.11 -0.22
C GLY A 89 -4.60 -1.14 0.37
N TYR A 90 -5.67 -1.60 -0.27
CA TYR A 90 -6.21 -2.93 -0.05
C TYR A 90 -5.96 -3.69 -1.34
N ASP A 91 -5.16 -4.75 -1.26
CA ASP A 91 -5.07 -5.70 -2.37
C ASP A 91 -6.25 -6.65 -2.21
N ASP A 92 -7.22 -6.52 -3.11
CA ASP A 92 -8.49 -7.25 -3.05
C ASP A 92 -8.21 -8.75 -3.27
N THR A 93 -8.22 -9.50 -2.16
CA THR A 93 -8.36 -10.96 -2.09
C THR A 93 -7.47 -11.77 -3.04
N ARG A 94 -6.21 -12.02 -2.64
CA ARG A 94 -5.57 -13.29 -2.99
C ARG A 94 -6.01 -14.36 -2.01
N SER A 95 -6.93 -15.21 -2.44
CA SER A 95 -7.45 -16.35 -1.67
C SER A 95 -6.37 -17.38 -1.32
N ASP A 96 -5.22 -17.34 -1.99
CA ASP A 96 -4.21 -18.39 -1.93
C ASP A 96 -2.88 -17.93 -1.33
N ALA A 97 -2.42 -18.67 -0.33
CA ALA A 97 -1.14 -18.47 0.36
C ALA A 97 0.07 -18.47 -0.58
N SER A 98 0.04 -19.35 -1.58
CA SER A 98 1.07 -19.49 -2.60
C SER A 98 1.10 -18.28 -3.52
N ASP A 99 -0.08 -17.75 -3.85
CA ASP A 99 -0.24 -16.58 -4.70
C ASP A 99 0.28 -15.34 -3.96
N VAL A 100 0.04 -15.21 -2.65
CA VAL A 100 0.65 -14.14 -1.84
C VAL A 100 2.18 -14.30 -1.77
N ALA A 101 2.71 -15.49 -1.53
CA ALA A 101 4.17 -15.69 -1.48
C ALA A 101 4.87 -15.44 -2.83
N GLU A 102 4.20 -15.70 -3.96
CA GLU A 102 4.70 -15.40 -5.30
C GLU A 102 4.57 -13.92 -5.68
N ALA A 103 3.47 -13.24 -5.32
CA ALA A 103 3.32 -11.79 -5.57
C ALA A 103 4.09 -10.90 -4.61
N TYR A 104 4.40 -11.42 -3.43
CA TYR A 104 5.08 -10.70 -2.37
C TYR A 104 6.30 -11.51 -1.92
N PRO A 105 7.32 -11.67 -2.79
CA PRO A 105 8.56 -12.37 -2.43
C PRO A 105 9.31 -11.68 -1.27
N GLU A 106 8.99 -10.41 -1.03
CA GLU A 106 9.42 -9.60 0.11
C GLU A 106 8.79 -10.00 1.46
N LEU A 107 7.74 -10.82 1.48
CA LEU A 107 7.15 -11.41 2.69
C LEU A 107 7.86 -12.70 3.15
N LYS A 108 9.01 -13.05 2.57
CA LYS A 108 9.72 -14.28 2.92
C LYS A 108 10.28 -14.21 4.35
N HIS A 109 9.64 -14.96 5.24
CA HIS A 109 10.20 -15.44 6.51
C HIS A 109 10.59 -16.91 6.40
#